data_AF-A0AAW9ED77-F1
#
_entry.id   AF-A0AAW9ED77-F1
#
_cell.length_a   1.000
_cell.length_b   1.000
_cell.length_c   1.000
_cell.angle_alpha   90.00
_cell.angle_beta   90.00
_cell.angle_gamma   90.00
#
_symmetry.space_group_name_H-M   'P 1'
#
loop_
_entity.id
_entity.type
_entity.pdbx_description
1 polymer ?
#
loop_
_entity_poly.entity_id
_entity_poly.type
_entity_poly.pdbx_seq_one_letter_code
_entity_poly.pdbx_strand_id
1 'polypeptide(L)'
;GGNLVTARPIGVVEGVDYHHTGEVRRIDRKGIGRLLDERSIVLLSPLGYSPTGEIFNLACEDVAMRAAIDLEAEKLILYGAE
;
A
#
# COMPACT_ATOMS: atom_id res chain seq x y z
N GLY A 1 14.81 -0.14 -6.68
CA GLY A 1 13.70 0.79 -6.46
C GLY A 1 12.60 0.44 -7.43
N GLY A 2 11.44 0.06 -6.93
CA GLY A 2 10.29 -0.31 -7.74
C GLY A 2 9.03 0.12 -7.00
N ASN A 3 7.92 0.21 -7.74
CA ASN A 3 6.63 0.44 -7.10
C ASN A 3 6.22 -0.83 -6.32
N LEU A 4 6.24 -0.75 -4.99
CA LEU A 4 5.95 -1.87 -4.09
C LEU A 4 4.44 -2.02 -3.81
N VAL A 5 3.63 -1.04 -4.22
CA VAL A 5 2.18 -1.00 -3.96
C VAL A 5 1.43 -0.79 -5.28
N THR A 6 0.71 -1.82 -5.72
CA THR A 6 -0.24 -1.68 -6.83
C THR A 6 -1.57 -1.19 -6.27
N ALA A 7 -2.11 -0.12 -6.83
CA ALA A 7 -3.41 0.45 -6.46
C ALA A 7 -4.47 0.22 -7.54
N ARG A 8 -5.72 0.43 -7.16
CA ARG A 8 -6.88 0.55 -8.05
C ARG A 8 -7.76 1.71 -7.56
N PRO A 9 -8.52 2.40 -8.43
CA PRO A 9 -9.46 3.42 -7.98
C PRO A 9 -10.53 2.79 -7.07
N ILE A 10 -10.95 3.53 -6.05
CA ILE A 10 -12.18 3.20 -5.32
C ILE A 10 -13.42 3.47 -6.20
N GLY A 11 -13.32 4.46 -7.09
CA GLY A 11 -14.37 4.82 -8.04
C GLY A 11 -15.46 5.68 -7.41
N VAL A 12 -16.71 5.43 -7.82
CA VAL A 12 -17.88 6.16 -7.32
C VAL A 12 -18.49 5.40 -6.15
N VAL A 13 -18.52 6.02 -4.98
CA VAL A 13 -19.14 5.47 -3.76
C VAL A 13 -20.28 6.40 -3.36
N GLU A 14 -21.48 5.84 -3.23
CA GLU A 14 -22.71 6.58 -2.87
C GLU A 14 -22.96 7.83 -3.74
N GLY A 15 -22.63 7.75 -5.02
CA GLY A 15 -22.81 8.84 -5.98
C GLY A 15 -21.70 9.90 -5.98
N VAL A 16 -20.68 9.76 -5.14
CA VAL A 16 -19.49 10.63 -5.12
C VAL A 16 -18.34 9.95 -5.84
N ASP A 17 -17.76 10.61 -6.86
CA ASP A 17 -16.53 10.18 -7.52
C ASP A 17 -15.31 10.63 -6.71
N TYR A 18 -14.51 9.68 -6.25
CA TYR A 18 -13.33 9.94 -5.43
C TYR A 18 -12.04 10.12 -6.24
N HIS A 19 -12.13 10.11 -7.58
CA HIS A 19 -11.04 10.40 -8.50
C HIS A 19 -9.76 9.60 -8.18
N HIS A 20 -8.72 10.27 -7.68
CA HIS A 20 -7.41 9.69 -7.37
C HIS A 20 -7.33 9.05 -5.97
N THR A 21 -8.46 8.80 -5.32
CA THR A 21 -8.48 7.94 -4.12
C THR A 21 -8.54 6.48 -4.57
N GLY A 22 -7.69 5.64 -3.98
CA GLY A 22 -7.61 4.24 -4.35
C GLY A 22 -7.58 3.31 -3.15
N GLU A 23 -7.57 2.03 -3.49
CA GLU A 23 -7.41 0.93 -2.56
C GLU A 23 -6.15 0.12 -2.93
N VAL A 24 -5.54 -0.52 -1.93
CA VAL A 24 -4.44 -1.44 -2.16
C VAL A 24 -4.93 -2.66 -2.93
N ARG A 25 -4.45 -2.85 -4.16
CA ARG A 25 -4.74 -4.04 -4.97
C ARG A 25 -3.75 -5.17 -4.66
N ARG A 26 -2.46 -4.85 -4.50
CA ARG A 26 -1.40 -5.85 -4.30
C ARG A 26 -0.17 -5.22 -3.67
N ILE A 27 0.44 -5.93 -2.73
CA ILE A 27 1.78 -5.64 -2.21
C ILE A 27 2.82 -6.51 -2.94
N ASP A 28 3.95 -5.92 -3.33
CA ASP A 28 5.08 -6.67 -3.89
C ASP A 28 5.88 -7.39 -2.81
N ARG A 29 5.33 -8.50 -2.30
CA ARG A 29 5.96 -9.37 -1.29
C ARG A 29 7.41 -9.73 -1.66
N LYS A 30 7.68 -10.06 -2.93
CA LYS A 30 9.01 -10.47 -3.38
C LYS A 30 10.00 -9.31 -3.36
N GLY A 31 9.58 -8.15 -3.87
CA GLY A 31 10.40 -6.94 -3.86
C GLY A 31 10.74 -6.49 -2.44
N ILE A 32 9.74 -6.50 -1.54
CA ILE A 32 9.93 -6.16 -0.12
C ILE A 32 10.81 -7.19 0.58
N GLY A 33 10.52 -8.49 0.43
CA GLY A 33 11.28 -9.57 1.06
C GLY A 33 12.77 -9.50 0.73
N ARG A 34 13.13 -9.27 -0.54
CA ARG A 34 14.53 -9.09 -0.94
C ARG A 34 15.20 -7.92 -0.23
N LEU A 35 14.53 -6.78 -0.10
CA LEU A 35 15.08 -5.62 0.61
C LEU A 35 15.28 -5.91 2.10
N LEU A 36 14.35 -6.65 2.72
CA LEU A 36 14.47 -7.07 4.11
C LEU A 36 15.59 -8.11 4.32
N ASP A 37 15.78 -9.05 3.40
CA ASP A 37 16.88 -10.02 3.41
C ASP A 37 18.25 -9.31 3.32
N GLU A 38 18.31 -8.19 2.60
CA GLU A 38 19.44 -7.27 2.52
C GLU A 38 19.60 -6.38 3.78
N ARG A 39 18.79 -6.61 4.83
CA ARG A 39 18.73 -5.84 6.08
C ARG A 39 18.37 -4.36 5.89
N SER A 40 17.65 -4.02 4.83
CA SER A 40 17.15 -2.67 4.60
C SER A 40 15.88 -2.38 5.39
N ILE A 41 15.65 -1.11 5.71
CA ILE A 41 14.34 -0.63 6.16
C ILE A 41 13.52 -0.28 4.91
N VAL A 42 12.33 -0.86 4.78
CA VAL A 42 11.43 -0.60 3.66
C VAL A 42 10.40 0.46 4.07
N LEU A 43 10.44 1.61 3.41
CA LEU A 43 9.45 2.67 3.56
C LEU A 43 8.37 2.52 2.49
N LEU A 44 7.12 2.38 2.92
CA LEU A 44 5.95 2.38 2.03
C LEU A 44 5.21 3.71 2.21
N SER A 45 5.13 4.51 1.14
CA SER A 45 4.29 5.72 1.13
C SER A 45 2.81 5.33 1.04
N PRO A 46 1.87 6.16 1.53
CA PRO A 46 0.43 6.00 1.32
C PRO A 46 0.01 6.35 -0.13
N LEU A 47 0.76 5.82 -1.09
CA LEU A 47 0.59 6.00 -2.52
C LEU A 47 0.73 4.64 -3.19
N GLY A 48 -0.06 4.42 -4.23
CA GLY A 48 0.11 3.26 -5.09
C GLY A 48 -0.19 3.59 -6.54
N TYR A 49 0.29 2.73 -7.44
CA TYR A 49 0.17 2.96 -8.88
C TYR A 49 -0.67 1.85 -9.52
N SER A 50 -1.48 2.22 -10.50
CA SER A 50 -2.18 1.24 -11.34
C SER A 50 -1.23 0.62 -12.38
N PRO A 51 -1.62 -0.49 -13.03
CA PRO A 51 -0.89 -1.03 -14.18
C PRO A 51 -0.75 -0.06 -15.36
N THR A 52 -1.65 0.93 -15.46
CA THR A 52 -1.62 2.00 -16.47
C THR A 52 -0.73 3.18 -16.07
N GLY A 53 -0.17 3.17 -14.85
CA GLY A 53 0.75 4.20 -14.35
C GLY A 53 0.08 5.37 -13.62
N GLU A 54 -1.24 5.32 -13.40
CA GLU A 54 -1.95 6.33 -12.61
C GLU A 54 -1.59 6.20 -11.13
N ILE A 55 -1.57 7.34 -10.42
CA ILE A 55 -1.22 7.42 -9.01
C ILE A 55 -2.50 7.57 -8.19
N PHE A 56 -2.59 6.83 -7.10
CA PHE A 56 -3.69 6.90 -6.15
C PHE A 56 -3.18 7.22 -4.74
N ASN A 57 -3.90 8.10 -4.06
CA ASN A 57 -3.82 8.29 -2.62
C ASN A 57 -4.50 7.12 -1.92
N LEU A 58 -3.82 6.52 -0.95
CA LEU A 58 -4.28 5.34 -0.21
C LEU A 58 -4.40 5.67 1.27
N ALA A 59 -5.32 5.00 1.98
CA ALA A 59 -5.31 5.03 3.43
C ALA A 59 -4.01 4.38 3.96
N CYS A 60 -3.34 5.06 4.89
CA CYS A 60 -2.06 4.59 5.45
C CYS A 60 -2.25 3.26 6.20
N GLU A 61 -3.36 3.15 6.92
CA GLU A 61 -3.80 1.98 7.67
C GLU A 61 -3.98 0.78 6.75
N ASP A 62 -4.59 0.97 5.56
CA ASP A 62 -4.78 -0.10 4.58
C ASP A 62 -3.46 -0.57 3.99
N VAL A 63 -2.53 0.34 3.69
CA VAL A 63 -1.18 -0.02 3.23
C VAL A 63 -0.45 -0.82 4.30
N ALA A 64 -0.47 -0.36 5.54
CA ALA A 64 0.20 -1.02 6.66
C ALA A 64 -0.41 -2.40 6.96
N MET A 65 -1.74 -2.49 7.04
CA MET A 65 -2.46 -3.74 7.27
C MET A 65 -2.22 -4.72 6.14
N ARG A 66 -2.34 -4.28 4.88
CA ARG A 66 -2.15 -5.16 3.74
C ARG A 66 -0.71 -5.64 3.62
N ALA A 67 0.27 -4.78 3.89
CA ALA A 67 1.67 -5.18 3.94
C ALA A 67 1.92 -6.20 5.06
N ALA A 68 1.39 -5.99 6.26
CA ALA A 68 1.53 -6.95 7.35
C ALA A 68 0.91 -8.32 7.02
N ILE A 69 -0.29 -8.35 6.44
CA ILE A 69 -0.94 -9.59 5.99
C ILE A 69 -0.13 -10.25 4.87
N ASP A 70 0.20 -9.50 3.82
CA ASP A 70 0.89 -10.04 2.65
C ASP A 70 2.33 -10.44 2.97
N LEU A 71 2.97 -9.90 4.03
CA LEU A 71 4.30 -10.32 4.47
C LEU A 71 4.26 -11.35 5.61
N GLU A 72 3.07 -11.73 6.07
CA GLU A 72 2.88 -12.63 7.21
C GLU A 72 3.64 -12.13 8.45
N ALA A 73 3.59 -10.81 8.68
CA ALA A 73 4.30 -10.18 9.78
C ALA A 73 3.70 -10.62 11.12
N GLU A 74 4.56 -10.97 12.08
CA GLU A 74 4.12 -11.37 13.41
C GLU A 74 3.40 -10.25 14.19
N LYS A 75 3.73 -8.99 13.86
CA LYS A 75 3.21 -7.80 14.55
C LYS A 75 2.93 -6.67 13.57
N LEU A 76 1.80 -6.00 13.78
CA LEU A 76 1.48 -4.69 13.22
C LEU A 76 1.37 -3.70 14.39
N ILE A 77 2.12 -2.60 14.31
CA ILE A 77 2.09 -1.53 15.32
C ILE A 77 1.56 -0.27 14.63
N LEU A 78 0.48 0.28 15.16
CA LEU A 78 -0.12 1.52 14.69
C LEU A 78 0.15 2.64 15.70
N TYR A 79 0.55 3.81 15.20
CA TYR A 79 0.71 5.01 16.02
C TYR A 79 -0.49 5.93 15.76
N GLY A 80 -1.40 6.02 16.74
CA GLY A 80 -2.50 6.99 16.72
C GLY A 80 -2.14 8.26 17.50
N ALA A 81 -2.84 9.35 17.21
CA ALA A 81 -2.94 10.45 18.18
C ALA A 81 -3.91 10.01 19.30
N GLU A 82 -3.59 10.36 20.55
CA GLU A 82 -4.52 10.22 21.68
C GLU A 82 -5.85 10.95 21.42
#